data_AF-A0A3P1SLW2-F1
#
_entry.id   AF-A0A3P1SLW2-F1
#
_cell.length_a   1.000
_cell.length_b   1.000
_cell.length_c   1.000
_cell.angle_alpha   90.00
_cell.angle_beta   90.00
_cell.angle_gamma   90.00
#
_symmetry.space_group_name_H-M   'P 1'
#
loop_
_entity.id
_entity.type
_entity.pdbx_description
1 polymer ?
#
loop_
_entity_poly.entity_id
_entity_poly.type
_entity_poly.pdbx_seq_one_letter_code
_entity_poly.pdbx_strand_id
1 'polypeptide(L)'
;MIMLRLIQTEEFKTIISSCSTNEQEQKASENFMKRIIDLCDAEDDAISLFRILHYTRFRLQTLQAVYLMDGKGKKCVGATMCH
;
A
#
# COMPACT_ATOMS: atom_id res chain seq x y z
N MET A 1 -3.32 18.56 4.45
CA MET A 1 -2.17 17.64 4.31
C MET A 1 -2.67 16.34 3.68
N ILE A 2 -2.16 15.94 2.52
CA ILE A 2 -2.68 14.79 1.74
C ILE A 2 -2.62 13.47 2.51
N MET A 3 -1.54 13.27 3.28
CA MET A 3 -1.38 12.11 4.17
C MET A 3 -2.49 11.98 5.22
N LEU A 4 -2.96 13.09 5.79
CA LEU A 4 -4.08 13.09 6.75
C LEU A 4 -5.39 12.64 6.08
N ARG A 5 -5.57 12.93 4.79
CA ARG A 5 -6.75 12.49 4.02
C ARG A 5 -6.66 11.00 3.69
N LEU A 6 -5.47 10.48 3.39
CA LEU A 6 -5.23 9.07 3.10
C LEU A 6 -5.52 8.16 4.31
N ILE A 7 -5.06 8.53 5.51
CA ILE A 7 -5.30 7.71 6.71
C ILE A 7 -6.76 7.71 7.17
N GLN A 8 -7.57 8.65 6.67
CA GLN A 8 -8.99 8.76 7.01
C GLN A 8 -9.89 7.97 6.06
N THR A 9 -9.35 7.43 4.96
CA THR A 9 -10.18 6.73 3.98
C THR A 9 -10.66 5.38 4.52
N GLU A 10 -11.81 4.93 4.03
CA GLU A 10 -12.37 3.64 4.41
C GLU A 10 -11.45 2.50 3.98
N GLU A 11 -10.77 2.62 2.83
CA GLU A 11 -9.81 1.61 2.40
C GLU A 11 -8.67 1.45 3.41
N PHE A 12 -8.11 2.57 3.91
CA PHE A 12 -7.06 2.52 4.92
C PHE A 12 -7.55 1.88 6.22
N LYS A 13 -8.75 2.25 6.68
CA LYS A 13 -9.36 1.66 7.89
C LYS A 13 -9.58 0.15 7.73
N THR A 14 -10.04 -0.30 6.57
CA THR A 14 -10.21 -1.72 6.26
C THR A 14 -8.89 -2.47 6.27
N ILE A 15 -7.80 -1.89 5.74
CA ILE A 15 -6.46 -2.49 5.73
C ILE A 15 -5.88 -2.66 7.14
N ILE A 16 -6.13 -1.72 8.05
CA ILE A 16 -5.58 -1.79 9.43
C ILE A 16 -6.52 -2.48 10.42
N SER A 17 -7.73 -2.86 10.00
CA SER A 17 -8.73 -3.49 10.84
C SER A 17 -8.37 -4.96 11.08
N SER A 18 -8.36 -5.38 12.35
CA SER A 18 -8.16 -6.79 12.73
C SER A 18 -9.36 -7.69 12.43
N CYS A 19 -10.48 -7.13 11.95
CA CYS A 19 -11.73 -7.84 11.69
C CYS A 19 -12.02 -8.03 10.20
N SER A 20 -11.14 -7.55 9.32
CA SER A 20 -11.31 -7.66 7.87
C SER A 20 -11.00 -9.08 7.39
N THR A 21 -11.68 -9.54 6.35
CA THR A 21 -11.31 -10.78 5.65
C THR A 21 -10.17 -10.51 4.66
N ASN A 22 -9.41 -11.55 4.29
CA ASN A 22 -8.33 -11.42 3.29
C ASN A 22 -8.84 -10.79 1.96
N GLU A 23 -10.07 -11.11 1.52
CA GLU A 23 -10.66 -10.51 0.31
C GLU A 23 -10.98 -9.03 0.48
N GLN A 24 -11.47 -8.63 1.66
CA GLN A 24 -11.74 -7.23 1.98
C GLN A 24 -10.44 -6.43 2.07
N GLU A 25 -9.41 -6.99 2.68
CA GLU A 25 -8.07 -6.39 2.77
C GLU A 25 -7.44 -6.24 1.38
N GLN A 26 -7.54 -7.26 0.52
CA GLN A 26 -6.99 -7.22 -0.84
C GLN A 26 -7.68 -6.12 -1.67
N LYS A 27 -9.02 -6.11 -1.69
CA LYS A 27 -9.80 -5.10 -2.42
C LYS A 27 -9.56 -3.69 -1.90
N ALA A 28 -9.48 -3.53 -0.57
CA ALA A 28 -9.16 -2.25 0.04
C ALA A 28 -7.74 -1.80 -0.33
N SER A 29 -6.76 -2.71 -0.32
CA SER A 29 -5.38 -2.43 -0.72
C SER A 29 -5.29 -1.97 -2.18
N GLU A 30 -5.96 -2.65 -3.10
CA GLU A 30 -5.99 -2.26 -4.52
C GLU A 30 -6.61 -0.88 -4.73
N ASN A 31 -7.73 -0.60 -4.07
CA ASN A 31 -8.40 0.71 -4.15
C ASN A 31 -7.57 1.82 -3.50
N PHE A 32 -6.91 1.52 -2.37
CA PHE A 32 -6.03 2.46 -1.69
C PHE A 32 -4.82 2.83 -2.55
N MET A 33 -4.22 1.85 -3.23
CA MET A 33 -3.11 2.06 -4.16
C MET A 33 -3.51 2.93 -5.35
N LYS A 34 -4.67 2.68 -5.97
CA LYS A 34 -5.19 3.53 -7.05
C LYS A 34 -5.32 4.98 -6.60
N ARG A 35 -5.87 5.19 -5.41
CA ARG A 35 -6.06 6.53 -4.83
C ARG A 35 -4.74 7.24 -4.54
N ILE A 36 -3.69 6.50 -4.14
CA ILE A 36 -2.33 7.06 -4.00
C ILE A 36 -1.77 7.46 -5.36
N ILE A 37 -1.95 6.64 -6.40
CA ILE A 37 -1.50 6.97 -7.76
C ILE A 37 -2.19 8.24 -8.25
N ASP A 38 -3.51 8.32 -8.15
CA ASP A 38 -4.28 9.52 -8.56
C ASP A 38 -3.82 10.78 -7.81
N LEU A 39 -3.45 10.65 -6.53
CA LEU A 39 -2.91 11.75 -5.73
C LEU A 39 -1.50 12.14 -6.15
N CYS A 40 -0.66 11.19 -6.55
CA CYS A 40 0.66 11.46 -7.08
C CYS A 40 0.57 12.17 -8.44
N ASP A 41 -0.35 11.76 -9.30
CA ASP A 41 -0.53 12.37 -10.63
C ASP A 41 -1.10 13.80 -10.55
N ALA A 42 -1.84 14.12 -9.48
CA ALA A 42 -2.43 15.43 -9.25
C ALA A 42 -1.60 16.37 -8.36
N GLU A 43 -0.47 15.91 -7.80
CA GLU A 43 0.37 16.70 -6.90
C GLU A 43 1.57 17.30 -7.65
N ASP A 44 1.63 18.62 -7.71
CA ASP A 44 2.72 19.36 -8.35
C ASP A 44 3.91 19.61 -7.40
N ASP A 45 3.70 19.53 -6.07
CA ASP A 45 4.77 19.70 -5.08
C ASP A 45 5.61 18.42 -4.92
N ALA A 46 6.82 18.46 -5.45
CA ALA A 46 7.78 17.35 -5.38
C ALA A 46 8.09 16.88 -3.95
N ILE A 47 8.04 17.78 -2.95
CA ILE A 47 8.26 17.43 -1.55
C ILE A 47 7.08 16.61 -1.01
N SER A 48 5.86 17.02 -1.31
CA SER A 48 4.64 16.29 -0.95
C SER A 48 4.56 14.94 -1.64
N LEU A 49 4.93 14.87 -2.92
CA LEU A 49 5.04 13.62 -3.69
C LEU A 49 6.04 12.65 -3.02
N PHE A 50 7.24 13.14 -2.68
CA PHE A 50 8.26 12.34 -2.01
C PHE A 50 7.76 11.76 -0.68
N ARG A 51 7.04 12.57 0.11
CA ARG A 51 6.47 12.11 1.40
C ARG A 51 5.40 11.04 1.22
N ILE A 52 4.53 11.19 0.22
CA ILE A 52 3.47 10.21 -0.11
C ILE A 52 4.11 8.87 -0.51
N LEU A 53 5.08 8.91 -1.43
CA LEU A 53 5.78 7.72 -1.93
C LEU A 53 6.58 7.02 -0.82
N HIS A 54 7.33 7.79 -0.02
CA HIS A 54 8.17 7.24 1.04
C HIS A 54 7.32 6.56 2.14
N TYR A 55 6.24 7.21 2.58
CA TYR A 55 5.38 6.64 3.60
C TYR A 55 4.63 5.40 3.11
N THR A 56 4.16 5.42 1.86
CA THR A 56 3.53 4.27 1.22
C THR A 56 4.50 3.08 1.17
N ARG A 57 5.75 3.31 0.73
CA ARG A 57 6.79 2.28 0.70
C ARG A 57 7.06 1.68 2.08
N PHE A 58 7.21 2.52 3.10
CA PHE A 58 7.45 2.07 4.47
C PHE A 58 6.32 1.14 4.97
N ARG A 59 5.07 1.53 4.75
CA ARG A 59 3.90 0.75 5.17
C ARG A 59 3.76 -0.57 4.40
N LEU A 60 3.99 -0.56 3.09
CA LEU A 60 3.98 -1.78 2.27
C LEU A 60 5.08 -2.76 2.70
N GLN A 61 6.28 -2.28 3.02
CA GLN A 61 7.36 -3.12 3.54
C GLN A 61 6.99 -3.80 4.86
N THR A 62 6.32 -3.09 5.77
CA THR A 62 5.82 -3.68 7.02
C THR A 62 4.77 -4.75 6.76
N LEU A 63 3.80 -4.48 5.88
CA LEU A 63 2.76 -5.46 5.52
C LEU A 63 3.36 -6.71 4.84
N GLN A 64 4.33 -6.53 3.95
CA GLN A 64 5.05 -7.62 3.31
C GLN A 64 5.82 -8.46 4.33
N ALA A 65 6.47 -7.83 5.31
CA ALA A 65 7.19 -8.54 6.37
C ALA A 65 6.25 -9.37 7.24
N VAL A 66 5.10 -8.82 7.63
CA VAL A 66 4.06 -9.54 8.40
C VAL A 66 3.52 -10.73 7.58
N TYR A 67 3.18 -10.51 6.32
CA TYR A 67 2.69 -11.57 5.43
C TYR A 67 3.70 -12.71 5.21
N LEU A 68 5.00 -12.38 5.15
CA LEU A 68 6.08 -13.36 5.07
C LEU A 68 6.27 -14.14 6.39
N MET A 69 6.14 -13.47 7.54
CA MET A 69 6.24 -14.10 8.86
C MET A 69 5.08 -15.05 9.14
N ASP A 70 3.87 -14.73 8.68
CA ASP A 70 2.67 -15.57 8.84
C ASP A 70 2.67 -16.81 7.93
N GLY A 71 3.76 -17.10 7.21
CA GLY A 71 3.90 -18.27 6.34
C GLY A 71 3.00 -18.25 5.09
N LYS A 72 2.21 -17.19 4.89
CA LYS A 72 1.32 -17.00 3.73
C LYS A 72 2.07 -16.54 2.47
N GLY A 73 3.28 -16.00 2.62
CA GLY A 73 4.11 -15.57 1.51
C GLY A 73 4.87 -16.69 0.81
N LYS A 74 4.30 -17.28 -0.24
CA LYS A 74 5.14 -17.85 -1.31
C LYS A 74 5.94 -16.69 -1.93
N LYS A 75 7.27 -16.77 -1.89
CA LYS A 75 8.14 -15.85 -2.62
C LYS A 75 7.71 -15.88 -4.09
N CYS A 76 7.20 -14.77 -4.63
CA CYS A 76 7.17 -14.58 -6.07
C CYS A 76 8.62 -14.53 -6.52
N VAL A 77 9.16 -15.67 -6.94
CA VAL A 77 10.46 -15.75 -7.60
C VAL A 77 10.30 -14.95 -8.88
N GLY A 78 10.80 -13.72 -8.88
CA GLY A 78 10.92 -12.93 -10.10
C GLY A 78 11.72 -13.76 -11.09
N ALA A 79 11.10 -14.12 -12.21
CA ALA A 79 11.81 -14.72 -13.32
C ALA A 79 12.76 -13.66 -13.89
N THR A 80 13.99 -13.64 -13.40
CA THR A 80 15.09 -13.07 -14.19
C THR A 80 15.39 -14.08 -15.28
N MET A 81 14.78 -13.89 -16.45
CA MET A 81 15.29 -14.44 -17.69
C MET A 81 15.48 -13.28 -18.66
N CYS A 82 16.66 -12.69 -18.61
CA CYS A 82 17.25 -12.03 -19.76
C CYS A 82 18.55 -12.76 -20.05
N HIS A 83 18.64 -13.34 -21.24
CA HIS A 83 19.82 -13.99 -21.79
C HIS A 83 20.63 -12.97 -22.61
#